data_AF-A0A522NAV0-F1
#
_entry.id   AF-A0A522NAV0-F1
#
_cell.length_a   1.000
_cell.length_b   1.000
_cell.length_c   1.000
_cell.angle_alpha   90.00
_cell.angle_beta   90.00
_cell.angle_gamma   90.00
#
_symmetry.space_group_name_H-M   'P 1'
#
loop_
_entity.id
_entity.type
_entity.pdbx_description
1 polymer ?
#
loop_
_entity_poly.entity_id
_entity_poly.type
_entity_poly.pdbx_seq_one_letter_code
_entity_poly.pdbx_strand_id
1 'polypeptide(L)'
;MFSKPKHILGGGGTQMAWSLLLQYLEAPTNPGALSAVQPLLARLVEAYGIRPLARLLGVGPGTVANWNSGRRRMSAEMTKRVIDLHDILNRALQVFPPDTAARWLVSSEPFLDHHRPIDVLALRGAAPLIEALEAIDAGAYA
;
A
#
# COMPACT_ATOMS: atom_id res chain seq x y z
N MET A 1 30.09 -48.74 -15.01
CA MET A 1 29.94 -47.69 -16.02
C MET A 1 29.16 -46.55 -15.37
N PHE A 2 29.87 -45.55 -14.84
CA PHE A 2 29.30 -44.43 -14.10
C PHE A 2 28.70 -43.42 -15.09
N SER A 3 27.44 -43.05 -14.91
CA SER A 3 26.89 -41.82 -15.48
C SER A 3 26.07 -41.12 -14.40
N LYS A 4 26.62 -40.03 -13.87
CA LYS A 4 25.91 -39.07 -13.03
C LYS A 4 25.16 -38.09 -13.94
N PRO A 5 23.89 -37.74 -13.66
CA PRO A 5 23.36 -36.47 -14.12
C PRO A 5 23.63 -35.39 -13.06
N LYS A 6 24.49 -34.46 -13.47
CA LYS A 6 24.54 -33.02 -13.15
C LYS A 6 23.61 -32.52 -12.03
N HIS A 7 24.24 -32.03 -10.96
CA HIS A 7 23.63 -31.03 -10.07
C HIS A 7 23.12 -29.84 -10.88
N ILE A 8 21.82 -29.54 -10.75
CA ILE A 8 21.28 -28.22 -11.01
C ILE A 8 20.98 -27.62 -9.64
N LEU A 9 21.91 -26.80 -9.13
CA LEU A 9 21.64 -25.87 -8.03
C LEU A 9 21.17 -24.55 -8.66
N GLY A 10 20.01 -24.07 -8.25
CA GLY A 10 19.57 -22.71 -8.55
C GLY A 10 18.13 -22.43 -8.11
N GLY A 11 17.95 -21.88 -6.90
CA GLY A 11 16.76 -21.08 -6.56
C GLY A 11 15.75 -21.60 -5.52
N GLY A 12 15.85 -22.84 -5.01
CA GLY A 12 14.79 -23.43 -4.16
C GLY A 12 14.91 -23.24 -2.64
N GLY A 13 16.05 -22.74 -2.13
CA GLY A 13 16.38 -22.81 -0.70
C GLY A 13 15.56 -21.88 0.21
N THR A 14 15.30 -20.65 -0.22
CA THR A 14 14.63 -19.64 0.62
C THR A 14 13.11 -19.85 0.68
N GLN A 15 12.50 -20.31 -0.42
CA GLN A 15 11.06 -20.51 -0.49
C GLN A 15 10.60 -21.74 0.32
N MET A 16 11.38 -22.83 0.34
CA MET A 16 11.14 -23.97 1.23
C MET A 16 11.43 -23.63 2.70
N ALA A 17 12.47 -22.83 2.98
CA ALA A 17 12.78 -22.41 4.35
C ALA A 17 11.68 -21.52 4.93
N TRP A 18 11.12 -20.60 4.15
CA TRP A 18 10.04 -19.72 4.59
C TRP A 18 8.75 -20.50 4.89
N SER A 19 8.35 -21.45 4.05
CA SER A 19 7.13 -22.24 4.25
C SER A 19 7.19 -23.14 5.49
N LEU A 20 8.36 -23.74 5.76
CA LEU A 20 8.57 -24.61 6.93
C LEU A 20 8.58 -23.84 8.26
N LEU A 21 8.91 -22.54 8.25
CA LEU A 21 8.84 -21.71 9.45
C LEU A 21 7.40 -21.27 9.75
N LEU A 22 6.58 -21.04 8.72
CA LEU A 22 5.17 -20.64 8.89
C LEU A 22 4.30 -21.71 9.54
N GLN A 23 4.66 -23.00 9.42
CA GLN A 23 3.89 -24.10 10.03
C GLN A 23 3.90 -24.07 11.58
N TYR A 24 4.82 -23.29 12.17
CA TYR A 24 4.92 -23.08 13.62
C TYR A 24 4.42 -21.69 14.05
N LEU A 25 3.87 -20.90 13.12
CA LEU A 25 3.34 -19.59 13.44
C LEU A 25 2.01 -19.72 14.18
N GLU A 26 1.99 -19.36 15.45
CA GLU A 26 0.75 -19.21 16.21
C GLU A 26 0.03 -17.92 15.81
N ALA A 27 -1.29 -17.89 16.05
CA ALA A 27 -2.07 -16.67 15.85
C ALA A 27 -1.51 -15.52 16.72
N PRO A 28 -1.50 -14.28 16.22
CA PRO A 28 -0.91 -13.16 16.96
C PRO A 28 -1.69 -12.94 18.26
N THR A 29 -0.96 -12.72 19.36
CA THR A 29 -1.54 -12.46 20.69
C THR A 29 -2.42 -11.20 20.72
N ASN A 30 -2.21 -10.27 19.80
CA ASN A 30 -3.03 -9.08 19.61
C ASN A 30 -3.38 -8.89 18.12
N PRO A 31 -4.41 -9.57 17.59
CA PRO A 31 -4.83 -9.43 16.20
C PRO A 31 -5.29 -8.00 15.86
N GLY A 32 -5.79 -7.25 16.83
CA GLY A 32 -6.25 -5.86 16.63
C GLY A 32 -5.12 -4.91 16.24
N ALA A 33 -3.87 -5.21 16.63
CA ALA A 33 -2.70 -4.44 16.22
C ALA A 33 -2.46 -4.47 14.71
N LEU A 34 -2.88 -5.55 14.01
CA LEU A 34 -2.79 -5.65 12.55
C LEU A 34 -3.66 -4.60 11.84
N SER A 35 -4.76 -4.18 12.49
CA SER A 35 -5.68 -3.17 11.99
C SER A 35 -5.44 -1.76 12.56
N ALA A 36 -4.30 -1.51 13.21
CA ALA A 36 -4.02 -0.23 13.83
C ALA A 36 -3.93 0.88 12.76
N VAL A 37 -5.06 1.56 12.53
CA VAL A 37 -5.18 2.63 11.53
C VAL A 37 -4.57 3.95 12.00
N GLN A 38 -4.45 4.13 13.31
CA GLN A 38 -3.95 5.39 13.89
C GLN A 38 -2.51 5.72 13.45
N PRO A 39 -1.54 4.79 13.48
CA PRO A 39 -0.20 5.04 12.96
C PRO A 39 -0.19 5.33 11.45
N LEU A 40 -1.08 4.69 10.67
CA LEU A 40 -1.19 4.95 9.23
C LEU A 40 -1.68 6.38 8.96
N LEU A 41 -2.73 6.79 9.66
CA LEU A 41 -3.25 8.15 9.61
C LEU A 41 -2.18 9.17 10.00
N ALA A 42 -1.43 8.92 11.08
CA ALA A 42 -0.37 9.81 11.55
C ALA A 42 0.71 10.04 10.48
N ARG A 43 1.17 8.98 9.82
CA ARG A 43 2.15 9.07 8.72
C ARG A 43 1.61 9.86 7.52
N LEU A 44 0.34 9.66 7.16
CA LEU A 44 -0.30 10.43 6.09
C LEU A 44 -0.45 11.91 6.47
N VAL A 45 -0.76 12.22 7.73
CA VAL A 45 -0.80 13.60 8.23
C VAL A 45 0.58 14.23 8.21
N GLU A 46 1.63 13.49 8.52
CA GLU A 46 3.02 13.96 8.45
C GLU A 46 3.44 14.24 6.99
N ALA A 47 3.09 13.34 6.07
CA ALA A 47 3.45 13.47 4.65
C ALA A 47 2.67 14.59 3.92
N TYR A 48 1.36 14.70 4.17
CA TYR A 48 0.48 15.61 3.41
C TYR A 48 0.04 16.84 4.19
N GLY A 49 0.14 16.82 5.51
CA GLY A 49 -0.57 17.76 6.38
C GLY A 49 -2.07 17.49 6.46
N ILE A 50 -2.71 18.08 7.48
CA ILE A 50 -4.13 17.86 7.79
C ILE A 50 -5.05 18.32 6.64
N ARG A 51 -4.80 19.50 6.06
CA ARG A 51 -5.72 20.10 5.07
C ARG A 51 -5.75 19.35 3.74
N PRO A 52 -4.60 18.99 3.12
CA PRO A 52 -4.59 18.20 1.90
C PRO A 52 -5.20 16.81 2.12
N LEU A 53 -4.85 16.14 3.23
CA LEU A 53 -5.41 14.84 3.55
C LEU A 53 -6.93 14.90 3.77
N ALA A 54 -7.44 15.94 4.42
CA ALA A 54 -8.88 16.13 4.61
C ALA A 54 -9.63 16.25 3.27
N ARG A 55 -9.07 16.97 2.28
CA ARG A 55 -9.64 17.04 0.94
C ARG A 55 -9.65 15.69 0.24
N LEU A 56 -8.55 14.96 0.34
CA LEU A 56 -8.40 13.63 -0.24
C LEU A 56 -9.44 12.66 0.34
N LEU A 57 -9.63 12.69 1.66
CA LEU A 57 -10.58 11.82 2.35
C LEU A 57 -12.04 12.30 2.24
N GLY A 58 -12.30 13.48 1.66
CA GLY A 58 -13.65 14.05 1.54
C GLY A 58 -14.26 14.48 2.86
N VAL A 59 -13.44 14.92 3.83
CA VAL A 59 -13.88 15.32 5.17
C VAL A 59 -13.36 16.70 5.56
N GLY A 60 -13.91 17.29 6.64
CA GLY A 60 -13.41 18.54 7.18
C GLY A 60 -12.04 18.38 7.90
N PRO A 61 -11.13 19.38 7.85
CA PRO A 61 -9.83 19.34 8.54
C PRO A 61 -9.93 19.05 10.03
N GLY A 62 -10.95 19.57 10.71
CA GLY A 62 -11.19 19.30 12.14
C GLY A 62 -11.52 17.83 12.42
N THR A 63 -12.13 17.12 11.46
CA THR A 63 -12.39 15.68 11.59
C THR A 63 -11.08 14.89 11.58
N VAL A 64 -10.18 15.20 10.64
CA VAL A 64 -8.84 14.60 10.58
C VAL A 64 -8.02 14.91 11.84
N ALA A 65 -8.06 16.15 12.33
CA ALA A 65 -7.38 16.53 13.57
C ALA A 65 -7.92 15.76 14.80
N ASN A 66 -9.23 15.58 14.88
CA ASN A 66 -9.86 14.82 15.97
C ASN A 66 -9.57 13.32 15.88
N TRP A 67 -9.47 12.76 14.68
CA TRP A 67 -8.98 11.39 14.50
C TRP A 67 -7.51 11.28 14.90
N ASN A 68 -6.64 12.18 14.43
CA ASN A 68 -5.22 12.13 14.71
C ASN A 68 -4.89 12.26 16.21
N SER A 69 -5.71 13.01 16.95
CA SER A 69 -5.60 13.17 18.42
C SER A 69 -6.34 12.09 19.22
N GLY A 70 -7.00 11.12 18.57
CA GLY A 70 -7.77 10.06 19.23
C GLY A 70 -9.10 10.52 19.87
N ARG A 71 -9.47 11.80 19.72
CA ARG A 71 -10.71 12.37 20.27
C ARG A 71 -11.97 11.88 19.56
N ARG A 72 -11.83 11.35 18.34
CA ARG A 72 -12.92 10.79 17.55
C ARG A 72 -12.46 9.48 16.92
N ARG A 73 -13.34 8.47 16.91
CA ARG A 73 -13.09 7.23 16.15
C ARG A 73 -13.46 7.41 14.67
N MET A 74 -12.71 6.77 13.79
CA MET A 74 -13.04 6.66 12.37
C MET A 74 -14.17 5.65 12.16
N SER A 75 -15.00 5.86 11.14
CA SER A 75 -15.91 4.83 10.66
C SER A 75 -15.13 3.70 9.98
N ALA A 76 -15.76 2.54 9.79
CA ALA A 76 -15.15 1.42 9.05
C ALA A 76 -14.77 1.84 7.62
N GLU A 77 -15.62 2.64 6.96
CA GLU A 77 -15.34 3.17 5.62
C GLU A 77 -14.09 4.06 5.59
N MET A 78 -13.96 5.01 6.53
CA MET A 78 -12.79 5.89 6.58
C MET A 78 -11.53 5.14 6.97
N THR A 79 -11.67 4.13 7.83
CA THR A 79 -10.57 3.22 8.18
C THR A 79 -10.06 2.53 6.91
N LYS A 80 -10.97 1.98 6.09
CA LYS A 80 -10.62 1.35 4.81
C LYS A 80 -9.92 2.33 3.86
N ARG A 81 -10.45 3.56 3.70
CA ARG A 81 -9.83 4.57 2.82
C ARG A 81 -8.41 4.95 3.24
N VAL A 82 -8.17 5.07 4.55
CA VAL A 82 -6.83 5.38 5.10
C VAL A 82 -5.86 4.23 4.84
N ILE A 83 -6.31 2.98 5.04
CA ILE A 83 -5.51 1.78 4.74
C ILE A 83 -5.18 1.73 3.25
N ASP A 84 -6.20 1.83 2.38
CA ASP A 84 -6.03 1.75 0.93
C ASP A 84 -5.05 2.82 0.42
N LEU A 85 -5.16 4.08 0.88
CA LEU A 85 -4.23 5.13 0.50
C LEU A 85 -2.80 4.83 0.95
N HIS A 86 -2.63 4.37 2.19
CA HIS A 86 -1.31 4.05 2.73
C HIS A 86 -0.65 2.91 1.95
N ASP A 87 -1.41 1.86 1.63
CA ASP A 87 -0.92 0.69 0.93
C ASP A 87 -0.54 1.03 -0.52
N ILE A 88 -1.36 1.83 -1.21
CA ILE A 88 -1.04 2.32 -2.56
C ILE A 88 0.23 3.17 -2.55
N LEU A 89 0.42 4.03 -1.55
CA LEU A 89 1.63 4.82 -1.44
C LEU A 89 2.87 3.95 -1.22
N ASN A 90 2.78 2.96 -0.33
CA ASN A 90 3.89 2.03 -0.10
C ASN A 90 4.23 1.24 -1.38
N ARG A 91 3.22 0.85 -2.16
CA ARG A 91 3.43 0.14 -3.42
C ARG A 91 4.01 1.06 -4.49
N ALA A 92 3.53 2.30 -4.59
CA ALA A 92 4.10 3.30 -5.48
C ALA A 92 5.57 3.62 -5.15
N LEU A 93 5.96 3.60 -3.87
CA LEU A 93 7.34 3.78 -3.42
C LEU A 93 8.28 2.61 -3.78
N GLN A 94 7.74 1.45 -4.16
CA GLN A 94 8.54 0.34 -4.70
C GLN A 94 8.89 0.57 -6.17
N VAL A 95 8.06 1.33 -6.89
CA VAL A 95 8.21 1.62 -8.32
C VAL A 95 8.91 2.96 -8.56
N PHE A 96 8.68 3.94 -7.67
CA PHE A 96 9.12 5.32 -7.85
C PHE A 96 9.88 5.87 -6.64
N PRO A 97 10.81 6.82 -6.85
CA PRO A 97 11.31 7.66 -5.77
C PRO A 97 10.18 8.45 -5.08
N PRO A 98 10.33 8.85 -3.80
CA PRO A 98 9.26 9.49 -3.02
C PRO A 98 8.58 10.69 -3.68
N ASP A 99 9.35 11.62 -4.25
CA ASP A 99 8.80 12.81 -4.91
C ASP A 99 7.99 12.47 -6.17
N THR A 100 8.33 11.37 -6.85
CA THR A 100 7.60 10.89 -8.03
C THR A 100 6.34 10.14 -7.62
N ALA A 101 6.39 9.31 -6.57
CA ALA A 101 5.20 8.63 -6.04
C ALA A 101 4.13 9.65 -5.57
N ALA A 102 4.56 10.72 -4.88
CA ALA A 102 3.65 11.77 -4.44
C ALA A 102 3.02 12.54 -5.62
N ARG A 103 3.81 12.85 -6.66
CA ARG A 103 3.31 13.53 -7.87
C ARG A 103 2.42 12.63 -8.72
N TRP A 104 2.73 11.34 -8.79
CA TRP A 104 1.98 10.35 -9.56
C TRP A 104 0.50 10.35 -9.16
N LEU A 105 0.20 10.36 -7.85
CA LEU A 105 -1.18 10.36 -7.34
C LEU A 105 -2.07 11.49 -7.88
N VAL A 106 -1.46 12.64 -8.20
CA VAL A 106 -2.18 13.83 -8.67
C VAL A 106 -1.99 14.10 -10.16
N SER A 107 -1.22 13.26 -10.85
CA SER A 107 -0.94 13.35 -12.29
C SER A 107 -1.89 12.50 -13.11
N SER A 108 -1.98 12.74 -14.41
CA SER A 108 -2.74 11.88 -15.33
C SER A 108 -1.96 10.58 -15.58
N GLU A 109 -2.62 9.43 -15.40
CA GLU A 109 -2.00 8.10 -15.55
C GLU A 109 -2.61 7.35 -16.76
N PRO A 110 -1.83 7.06 -17.82
CA PRO A 110 -2.29 6.29 -18.98
C PRO A 110 -2.93 4.93 -18.66
N PHE A 111 -2.40 4.18 -17.69
CA PHE A 111 -2.99 2.89 -17.29
C PHE A 111 -4.33 3.01 -16.55
N LEU A 112 -4.77 4.23 -16.27
CA LEU A 112 -6.02 4.54 -15.57
C LEU A 112 -6.96 5.39 -16.44
N ASP A 113 -6.94 5.21 -17.76
CA ASP A 113 -7.73 5.99 -18.72
C ASP A 113 -7.45 7.49 -18.62
N HIS A 114 -6.19 7.86 -18.34
CA HIS A 114 -5.75 9.24 -18.10
C HIS A 114 -6.37 9.93 -16.87
N HIS A 115 -7.10 9.21 -16.02
CA HIS A 115 -7.56 9.74 -14.74
C HIS A 115 -6.40 9.89 -13.74
N ARG A 116 -6.60 10.76 -12.75
CA ARG A 116 -5.65 10.86 -11.64
C ARG A 116 -5.81 9.64 -10.73
N PRO A 117 -4.71 8.98 -10.31
CA PRO A 117 -4.81 7.83 -9.41
C PRO A 117 -5.62 8.14 -8.15
N ILE A 118 -5.53 9.36 -7.63
CA ILE A 118 -6.29 9.71 -6.42
C ILE A 118 -7.81 9.75 -6.63
N ASP A 119 -8.27 10.17 -7.80
CA ASP A 119 -9.70 10.15 -8.13
C ASP A 119 -10.17 8.71 -8.32
N VAL A 120 -9.34 7.89 -8.97
CA VAL A 120 -9.60 6.46 -9.14
C VAL A 120 -9.69 5.75 -7.80
N LEU A 121 -8.78 6.03 -6.86
CA LEU A 121 -8.81 5.45 -5.53
C LEU A 121 -10.13 5.79 -4.81
N ALA A 122 -10.57 7.05 -4.92
CA ALA A 122 -11.80 7.50 -4.29
C ALA A 122 -13.08 6.89 -4.90
N LEU A 123 -13.10 6.65 -6.22
CA LEU A 123 -14.29 6.21 -6.96
C LEU A 123 -14.36 4.69 -7.18
N ARG A 124 -13.21 4.05 -7.44
CA ARG A 124 -13.09 2.65 -7.86
C ARG A 124 -12.30 1.78 -6.87
N GLY A 125 -11.67 2.39 -5.86
CA GLY A 125 -10.84 1.70 -4.88
C GLY A 125 -9.41 1.40 -5.38
N ALA A 126 -8.69 0.58 -4.61
CA ALA A 126 -7.25 0.36 -4.81
C ALA A 126 -6.89 -0.56 -5.98
N ALA A 127 -7.77 -1.49 -6.38
CA ALA A 127 -7.44 -2.55 -7.34
C ALA A 127 -6.90 -2.02 -8.69
N PRO A 128 -7.51 -1.01 -9.34
CA PRO A 128 -6.97 -0.48 -10.59
C PRO A 128 -5.59 0.17 -10.43
N LEU A 129 -5.30 0.76 -9.26
CA LEU A 129 -3.99 1.37 -9.00
C LEU A 129 -2.91 0.31 -8.80
N ILE A 130 -3.25 -0.82 -8.20
CA ILE A 130 -2.34 -1.96 -8.06
C ILE A 130 -1.96 -2.48 -9.44
N GLU A 131 -2.94 -2.71 -10.32
CA GLU A 131 -2.72 -3.17 -11.69
C GLU A 131 -1.88 -2.17 -12.49
N ALA A 132 -2.15 -0.86 -12.36
CA ALA A 132 -1.36 0.18 -13.01
C ALA A 132 0.09 0.19 -12.53
N LEU A 133 0.33 0.09 -11.22
CA LEU A 133 1.69 0.05 -10.66
C LEU A 133 2.46 -1.20 -11.10
N GLU A 134 1.79 -2.35 -11.19
CA GLU A 134 2.38 -3.59 -11.70
C GLU A 134 2.74 -3.48 -13.20
N ALA A 135 1.88 -2.85 -14.00
CA ALA A 135 2.15 -2.59 -15.41
C ALA A 135 3.33 -1.63 -15.62
N ILE A 136 3.42 -0.58 -14.80
CA ILE A 136 4.54 0.38 -14.84
C ILE A 136 5.85 -0.31 -14.45
N ASP A 137 5.85 -1.11 -13.38
CA ASP A 137 7.03 -1.85 -12.93
C ASP A 137 7.50 -2.85 -14.00
N ALA A 138 6.58 -3.62 -14.59
CA ALA A 138 6.89 -4.53 -15.68
C ALA A 138 7.49 -3.82 -16.92
N GLY A 139 6.98 -2.63 -17.24
CA GLY A 139 7.52 -1.80 -18.33
C GLY A 139 8.88 -1.17 -18.02
N ALA A 140 9.24 -1.00 -16.75
CA ALA A 140 10.57 -0.50 -16.35
C ALA A 140 11.67 -1.55 -16.52
N TYR A 141 11.31 -2.85 -16.53
CA TYR A 141 12.24 -3.97 -16.72
C TYR A 141 12.29 -4.53 -18.16
N ALA A 142 11.47 -4.01 -19.08
CA ALA A 142 11.42 -4.43 -20.48
C ALA A 142 12.48 -3.71 -21.33
#